data_AF-A0A506XBR6-F1
#
_entry.id   AF-A0A506XBR6-F1
#
_cell.length_a   1.000
_cell.length_b   1.000
_cell.length_c   1.000
_cell.angle_alpha   90.00
_cell.angle_beta   90.00
_cell.angle_gamma   90.00
#
_symmetry.space_group_name_H-M   'P 1'
#
loop_
_entity.id
_entity.type
_entity.pdbx_description
1 polymer ?
#
loop_
_entity_poly.entity_id
_entity_poly.type
_entity_poly.pdbx_seq_one_letter_code
_entity_poly.pdbx_strand_id
1 'polypeptide(L)' 'VPGWAAGGGHSLHVVCDLTIASREHARFKQTDADVGSFDAGYGSAYFARQVGQKFAREVFFLAEEYGAERAHEMGAV' A
#
# COMPACT_ATOMS: atom_id res chain seq x y z
N VAL A 1 7.13 -8.70 4.39
CA VAL A 1 5.82 -9.06 3.83
C VAL A 1 5.96 -10.34 2.99
N PRO A 2 5.74 -11.52 3.60
CA PRO A 2 5.82 -12.81 2.92
C PRO A 2 4.51 -13.23 2.22
N GLY A 3 3.47 -12.40 2.29
CA GLY A 3 2.12 -12.69 1.80
C GLY A 3 1.30 -11.40 1.75
N TRP A 4 0.11 -11.40 2.34
CA TRP A 4 -0.78 -10.24 2.31
C TRP A 4 -0.42 -9.12 3.29
N ALA A 5 -0.49 -7.88 2.81
CA ALA A 5 -0.62 -6.66 3.60
C ALA A 5 -1.79 -5.85 3.04
N ALA A 6 -2.96 -5.94 3.68
CA ALA A 6 -4.19 -5.32 3.21
C ALA A 6 -4.89 -4.52 4.31
N GLY A 7 -5.61 -3.46 3.94
CA GLY A 7 -6.34 -2.63 4.90
C GLY A 7 -5.42 -2.02 5.95
N GLY A 8 -5.75 -2.21 7.23
CA GLY A 8 -4.85 -1.82 8.33
C GLY A 8 -3.46 -2.48 8.29
N GLY A 9 -3.32 -3.66 7.69
CA GLY A 9 -2.01 -4.29 7.47
C GLY A 9 -1.19 -3.58 6.39
N HIS A 10 -1.86 -2.99 5.38
CA HIS A 10 -1.22 -2.10 4.42
C HIS A 10 -0.77 -0.80 5.11
N SER A 11 -1.63 -0.19 5.92
CA SER A 11 -1.26 0.98 6.72
C SER A 11 -0.09 0.71 7.67
N LEU A 12 -0.03 -0.48 8.29
CA LEU A 12 1.11 -0.89 9.12
C LEU A 12 2.41 -0.94 8.30
N HIS A 13 2.35 -1.53 7.10
CA HIS A 13 3.47 -1.56 6.16
C HIS A 13 3.95 -0.15 5.80
N VAL A 14 3.03 0.79 5.54
CA VAL A 14 3.34 2.17 5.17
C VAL A 14 4.11 2.91 6.26
N VAL A 15 3.78 2.67 7.54
CA VAL A 15 4.39 3.39 8.67
C VAL A 15 5.70 2.78 9.17
N CYS A 16 6.08 1.60 8.69
CA CYS A 16 7.38 1.00 9.01
C CYS A 16 8.53 1.74 8.32
N ASP A 17 9.67 1.86 9.01
CA ASP A 17 10.88 2.47 8.44
C ASP A 17 11.47 1.63 7.28
N LEU A 18 11.36 0.30 7.39
CA LEU A 18 11.85 -0.64 6.40
C LEU A 18 10.76 -1.64 6.06
N THR A 19 10.57 -1.90 4.76
CA THR A 19 9.76 -3.03 4.29
C THR A 19 10.59 -3.94 3.39
N ILE A 20 10.52 -5.25 3.65
CA ILE A 20 11.08 -6.27 2.76
C ILE A 20 9.93 -7.13 2.26
N ALA A 21 9.75 -7.25 0.95
CA ALA A 21 8.66 -8.00 0.34
C ALA A 21 9.15 -9.29 -0.32
N SER A 22 8.40 -10.40 -0.17
CA SER A 22 8.63 -11.60 -0.97
C SER A 22 8.28 -11.33 -2.42
N ARG A 23 9.24 -11.54 -3.31
CA ARG A 23 9.05 -11.40 -4.76
C ARG A 23 7.87 -12.24 -5.28
N GLU A 24 7.76 -13.48 -4.82
CA GLU A 24 6.78 -14.44 -5.34
C GLU A 24 5.41 -14.28 -4.68
N HIS A 25 5.38 -13.97 -3.39
CA HIS A 25 4.18 -14.12 -2.57
C HIS A 25 3.59 -12.82 -2.03
N ALA A 26 4.35 -11.71 -2.00
CA ALA A 26 3.82 -10.49 -1.42
C ALA A 26 2.65 -9.95 -2.24
N ARG A 27 1.59 -9.53 -1.54
CA ARG A 27 0.38 -8.92 -2.09
C ARG A 27 -0.03 -7.75 -1.23
N PHE A 28 -0.32 -6.63 -1.86
CA PHE A 28 -0.67 -5.38 -1.22
C PHE A 28 -1.99 -4.87 -1.78
N LYS A 29 -2.81 -4.28 -0.93
CA LYS A 29 -4.09 -3.68 -1.33
C LYS A 29 -4.61 -2.74 -0.25
N GLN A 30 -5.14 -1.59 -0.61
CA GLN A 30 -6.01 -0.85 0.30
C GLN A 30 -7.45 -1.36 0.15
N THR A 31 -8.13 -1.62 1.26
CA THR A 31 -9.50 -2.20 1.27
C THR A 31 -10.57 -1.18 1.63
N ASP A 32 -10.17 0.03 2.04
CA ASP A 32 -11.10 1.05 2.53
C ASP A 32 -12.22 1.36 1.53
N ALA A 33 -11.89 1.55 0.25
CA ALA A 33 -12.86 1.86 -0.79
C ALA A 33 -13.88 0.73 -1.02
N ASP A 34 -13.50 -0.55 -0.82
CA ASP A 34 -14.39 -1.70 -0.98
C ASP A 34 -15.51 -1.73 0.06
N VAL A 35 -15.31 -1.08 1.21
CA VAL A 35 -16.26 -1.07 2.34
C VAL A 35 -16.86 0.31 2.61
N GLY A 36 -16.66 1.28 1.70
CA GLY A 36 -17.13 2.65 1.88
C GLY A 36 -16.41 3.42 3.00
N SER A 37 -15.20 3.00 3.34
CA SER A 37 -14.30 3.65 4.30
C SER A 37 -13.21 4.44 3.58
N PHE A 38 -12.37 5.14 4.34
CA PHE A 38 -11.16 5.80 3.85
C PHE A 38 -10.12 5.93 4.97
N ASP A 39 -8.84 5.90 4.62
CA ASP A 39 -7.75 6.31 5.52
C ASP A 39 -7.86 7.81 5.81
N ALA A 40 -8.07 8.16 7.09
CA ALA A 40 -8.35 9.51 7.54
C ALA A 40 -7.16 10.49 7.47
N GLY A 41 -6.05 10.13 6.80
CA GLY A 41 -5.06 11.08 6.32
C GLY A 41 -3.63 10.79 6.73
N TYR A 42 -3.38 10.08 7.83
CA TYR A 42 -2.00 9.81 8.25
C TYR A 42 -1.32 8.80 7.32
N GLY A 43 -1.90 7.61 7.12
CA GLY A 43 -1.33 6.57 6.27
C GLY A 43 -1.32 7.01 4.81
N SER A 44 -2.42 7.58 4.32
CA SER A 44 -2.56 8.03 2.94
C SER A 44 -1.60 9.19 2.59
N ALA A 45 -1.44 10.19 3.46
CA ALA A 45 -0.48 11.27 3.22
C ALA A 45 0.98 10.80 3.34
N TYR A 46 1.28 9.90 4.27
CA TYR A 46 2.63 9.35 4.43
C TYR A 46 3.01 8.49 3.22
N PHE A 47 2.11 7.61 2.78
CA PHE A 47 2.30 6.81 1.58
C PHE A 47 2.51 7.68 0.34
N ALA A 48 1.71 8.74 0.17
CA ALA A 48 1.89 9.69 -0.93
C ALA A 48 3.24 10.42 -0.92
N ARG A 49 3.90 10.54 0.23
CA ARG A 49 5.29 11.07 0.31
C ARG A 49 6.32 10.03 -0.12
N GLN A 50 6.05 8.74 0.09
CA GLN A 50 6.93 7.63 -0.32
C GLN A 50 6.81 7.37 -1.83
N VAL A 51 5.59 7.16 -2.33
CA VAL A 51 5.35 6.72 -3.72
C VAL A 51 4.94 7.83 -4.68
N GLY A 52 4.73 9.04 -4.17
CA GLY A 52 4.19 10.14 -4.95
C GLY A 52 2.66 10.08 -5.14
N GLN A 53 2.11 11.23 -5.49
CA GLN A 53 0.68 11.50 -5.45
C GLN A 53 -0.17 10.67 -6.41
N LYS A 54 0.36 10.31 -7.59
CA LYS A 54 -0.41 9.56 -8.60
C LYS A 54 -0.57 8.10 -8.19
N PHE A 55 0.51 7.43 -7.80
CA PHE A 55 0.46 6.05 -7.31
C PHE A 55 -0.32 5.92 -6.01
N ALA A 56 -0.19 6.86 -5.07
CA ALA A 56 -1.00 6.82 -3.86
C ALA A 56 -2.50 6.88 -4.17
N ARG A 57 -2.95 7.79 -5.05
CA ARG A 57 -4.37 7.85 -5.44
C ARG A 57 -4.83 6.61 -6.20
N GLU A 58 -3.98 6.01 -7.03
CA GLU A 58 -4.26 4.71 -7.67
C GLU A 58 -4.56 3.64 -6.62
N VAL A 59 -3.68 3.47 -5.62
CA VAL A 59 -3.85 2.48 -4.54
C VAL A 59 -5.10 2.74 -3.70
N PHE A 60 -5.33 3.98 -3.27
CA PHE A 60 -6.44 4.30 -2.37
C PHE A 60 -7.81 4.37 -3.06
N PHE A 61 -7.86 4.70 -4.37
CA PHE A 61 -9.14 4.84 -5.08
C PHE A 61 -9.54 3.64 -5.90
N LEU A 62 -8.59 2.89 -6.47
CA LEU A 62 -8.92 1.70 -7.25
C LEU A 62 -9.05 0.45 -6.38
N ALA A 63 -8.42 0.44 -5.20
CA ALA A 63 -8.39 -0.73 -4.31
C ALA A 63 -7.96 -2.01 -5.04
N GLU A 64 -7.09 -1.89 -6.04
CA GLU A 64 -6.57 -3.02 -6.79
C GLU A 64 -5.41 -3.70 -6.05
N GLU A 65 -5.26 -4.99 -6.28
CA GLU A 65 -4.13 -5.78 -5.79
C GLU A 65 -2.86 -5.43 -6.57
N TYR A 66 -1.74 -5.29 -5.87
CA TYR A 66 -0.43 -5.19 -6.50
C TYR A 66 0.62 -6.07 -5.81
N GLY A 67 1.59 -6.55 -6.60
CA GLY A 67 2.67 -7.43 -6.14
C GLY A 67 3.95 -6.68 -5.72
N ALA A 68 4.97 -7.44 -5.31
CA ALA A 68 6.26 -6.90 -4.85
C ALA A 68 6.97 -6.02 -5.89
N GLU A 69 7.05 -6.45 -7.14
CA GLU A 69 7.69 -5.69 -8.22
C GLU A 69 7.06 -4.31 -8.40
N ARG A 70 5.72 -4.26 -8.50
CA ARG A 70 4.99 -2.99 -8.63
C ARG A 70 5.17 -2.12 -7.39
N ALA A 71 5.14 -2.73 -6.19
CA ALA A 71 5.43 -2.02 -4.95
C ALA A 71 6.82 -1.38 -4.98
N HIS A 72 7.83 -2.09 -5.49
CA HIS A 72 9.20 -1.60 -5.59
C HIS A 72 9.34 -0.48 -6.64
N GLU A 73 8.74 -0.64 -7.82
CA GLU A 73 8.70 0.40 -8.86
C GLU A 73 8.07 1.71 -8.36
N MET A 74 7.05 1.62 -7.51
CA MET A 74 6.41 2.77 -6.89
C MET A 74 7.25 3.38 -5.76
N GLY A 75 8.23 2.67 -5.20
CA GLY A 75 8.96 3.07 -4.00
C GLY A 75 8.22 2.80 -2.68
N ALA A 76 7.23 1.89 -2.69
CA ALA A 76 6.52 1.43 -1.49
C ALA A 76 7.38 0.45 -0.68
N VAL A 77 8.24 -0.33 -1.34
CA VAL A 77 9.16 -1.32 -0.73
C VAL A 77 10.56 -1.23 -1.31
#